data_AF-A0A6L8Q766-F1
#
_entry.id   AF-A0A6L8Q766-F1
#
_cell.length_a   1.000
_cell.length_b   1.000
_cell.length_c   1.000
_cell.angle_alpha   90.00
_cell.angle_beta   90.00
_cell.angle_gamma   90.00
#
_symmetry.space_group_name_H-M   'P 1'
#
loop_
_entity.id
_entity.type
_entity.pdbx_description
1 polymer ?
#
loop_
_entity_poly.entity_id
_entity_poly.type
_entity_poly.pdbx_seq_one_letter_code
_entity_poly.pdbx_strand_id
1 'polypeptide(L)'
;FEGEQAPGDLDAARRAKVDRVAAACGLGEREKEVLTLRLEGCSASEVASAMVVANGTAKSHIRLVYKKLGVHSRDELFEKLGIEREENKG
;
A
#
# COMPACT_ATOMS: atom_id res chain seq x y z
N PHE A 1 -21.28 16.44 15.64
CA PHE A 1 -20.78 16.70 14.28
C PHE A 1 -19.38 16.13 14.25
N GLU A 2 -19.24 14.90 13.77
CA GLU A 2 -18.07 14.37 13.06
C GLU A 2 -18.55 13.03 12.52
N GLY A 3 -18.61 12.93 11.20
CA GLY A 3 -19.20 11.81 10.50
C GLY A 3 -18.39 10.56 10.80
N GLU A 4 -19.04 9.59 11.44
CA GLU A 4 -18.69 8.19 11.40
C GLU A 4 -18.70 7.76 9.92
N GLN A 5 -17.60 7.99 9.21
CA GLN A 5 -17.36 7.35 7.94
C GLN A 5 -17.11 5.88 8.26
N ALA A 6 -18.20 5.12 8.38
CA ALA A 6 -18.14 3.67 8.31
C ALA A 6 -17.27 3.33 7.10
N PRO A 7 -16.20 2.53 7.25
CA PRO A 7 -15.34 2.18 6.13
C PRO A 7 -16.24 1.58 5.06
N GLY A 8 -16.39 2.30 3.94
CA GLY A 8 -17.24 1.85 2.85
C GLY A 8 -16.84 0.43 2.48
N ASP A 9 -17.78 -0.41 2.06
CA ASP A 9 -17.55 -1.81 1.71
C ASP A 9 -16.31 -2.01 0.79
N LEU A 10 -16.02 -1.00 -0.04
CA LEU A 10 -14.82 -0.85 -0.87
C LEU A 10 -13.49 -0.86 -0.07
N ASP A 11 -13.43 -0.16 1.06
CA ASP A 11 -12.28 -0.08 1.96
C ASP A 11 -12.04 -1.43 2.65
N ALA A 12 -13.10 -2.09 3.09
CA ALA A 12 -13.02 -3.41 3.72
C ALA A 12 -12.54 -4.49 2.72
N ALA A 13 -13.08 -4.51 1.50
CA ALA A 13 -12.67 -5.43 0.45
C ALA A 13 -11.19 -5.22 0.06
N ARG A 14 -10.76 -3.96 -0.02
CA ARG A 14 -9.36 -3.61 -0.31
C ARG A 14 -8.43 -4.01 0.83
N ARG A 15 -8.80 -3.78 2.09
CA ARG A 15 -8.06 -4.25 3.28
C ARG A 15 -7.91 -5.77 3.29
N ALA A 16 -8.98 -6.50 2.98
CA ALA A 16 -8.95 -7.96 2.92
C ALA A 16 -7.99 -8.47 1.83
N LYS A 17 -7.92 -7.82 0.66
CA LYS A 17 -6.95 -8.14 -0.39
C LYS A 17 -5.52 -7.89 0.07
N VAL A 18 -5.26 -6.74 0.68
CA VAL A 18 -3.94 -6.39 1.23
C VAL A 18 -3.50 -7.43 2.26
N ASP A 19 -4.38 -7.80 3.19
CA ASP A 19 -4.03 -8.76 4.25
C ASP A 19 -3.75 -10.17 3.69
N ARG A 20 -4.53 -10.63 2.70
CA ARG A 20 -4.26 -11.90 2.01
C ARG A 20 -2.91 -11.90 1.30
N VAL A 21 -2.60 -10.86 0.53
CA VAL A 21 -1.30 -10.76 -0.16
C VAL A 21 -0.16 -10.64 0.84
N ALA A 22 -0.38 -9.90 1.92
CA ALA A 22 0.59 -9.76 2.99
C ALA A 22 0.90 -11.08 3.69
N ALA A 23 -0.13 -11.86 4.02
CA ALA A 23 0.03 -13.19 4.58
C ALA A 23 0.73 -14.13 3.59
N ALA A 24 0.35 -14.11 2.31
CA ALA A 24 0.94 -14.96 1.28
C ALA A 24 2.43 -14.64 1.01
N CYS A 25 2.82 -13.36 1.09
CA CYS A 25 4.20 -12.92 0.85
C CYS A 25 5.04 -12.76 2.14
N GLY A 26 4.49 -13.03 3.32
CA GLY A 26 5.20 -12.84 4.59
C GLY A 26 5.61 -11.39 4.86
N LEU A 27 4.72 -10.44 4.57
CA LEU A 27 4.90 -9.02 4.89
C LEU A 27 4.65 -8.79 6.38
N GLY A 28 5.58 -8.13 7.05
CA GLY A 28 5.41 -7.62 8.41
C GLY A 28 4.50 -6.39 8.44
N GLU A 29 4.19 -5.90 9.65
CA GLU A 29 3.27 -4.77 9.87
C GLU A 29 3.70 -3.52 9.10
N ARG A 30 4.98 -3.13 9.20
CA ARG A 30 5.52 -1.96 8.49
C ARG A 30 5.47 -2.11 6.97
N GLU A 31 5.59 -3.33 6.47
CA GLU A 31 5.53 -3.61 5.05
C GLU A 31 4.07 -3.59 4.54
N LYS A 32 3.10 -4.03 5.35
CA LYS A 32 1.67 -3.87 5.06
C LYS A 32 1.27 -2.40 5.01
N GLU A 33 1.80 -1.59 5.93
CA GLU A 33 1.56 -0.15 6.01
C GLU A 33 2.02 0.53 4.71
N VAL A 34 3.25 0.23 4.26
CA VAL A 34 3.78 0.69 2.97
C VAL A 34 2.92 0.22 1.79
N LEU A 35 2.53 -1.06 1.76
CA LEU A 35 1.70 -1.61 0.69
C LEU A 35 0.36 -0.86 0.59
N THR A 36 -0.28 -0.59 1.73
CA THR A 36 -1.56 0.12 1.81
C THR A 36 -1.43 1.52 1.22
N LEU A 37 -0.45 2.29 1.69
CA LEU A 37 -0.18 3.66 1.22
C LEU A 37 0.15 3.68 -0.28
N ARG A 38 0.89 2.68 -0.79
CA ARG A 38 1.19 2.59 -2.23
C ARG A 38 -0.04 2.35 -3.09
N LEU A 39 -1.02 1.63 -2.57
CA LEU A 39 -2.31 1.43 -3.23
C LEU A 39 -3.21 2.65 -3.13
N GLU A 40 -3.01 3.53 -2.13
CA GLU A 40 -3.68 4.84 -2.02
C GLU A 40 -3.11 5.86 -3.01
N GLY A 41 -2.09 5.46 -3.79
CA GLY A 41 -1.42 6.33 -4.74
C GLY A 41 -0.28 7.13 -4.13
N CYS A 42 0.01 6.99 -2.84
CA CYS A 42 1.03 7.78 -2.15
C CYS A 42 2.41 7.61 -2.80
N SER A 43 3.11 8.75 -2.89
CA SER A 43 4.51 8.78 -3.30
C SER A 43 5.43 8.25 -2.19
N ALA A 44 6.69 7.93 -2.50
CA ALA A 44 7.65 7.50 -1.48
C ALA A 44 7.88 8.58 -0.39
N SER A 45 7.68 9.86 -0.71
CA SER A 45 7.81 10.95 0.25
C SER A 45 6.60 11.03 1.18
N GLU A 46 5.40 10.78 0.66
CA GLU A 46 4.19 10.71 1.48
C GLU A 46 4.19 9.48 2.37
N VAL A 47 4.64 8.34 1.86
CA VAL A 47 4.87 7.14 2.68
C VAL A 47 5.83 7.44 3.82
N ALA A 48 6.92 8.16 3.54
CA ALA A 48 7.89 8.55 4.56
C ALA A 48 7.24 9.45 5.64
N SER A 49 6.43 10.41 5.22
CA SER A 49 5.71 11.31 6.12
C SER A 49 4.69 10.56 6.99
N ALA A 50 3.87 9.70 6.37
CA ALA A 50 2.85 8.92 7.05
C ALA A 50 3.44 7.93 8.07
N MET A 51 4.56 7.30 7.74
CA MET A 51 5.24 6.37 8.64
C MET A 51 6.19 7.06 9.62
N VAL A 52 6.37 8.38 9.52
CA VAL A 52 7.31 9.19 10.33
C VAL A 52 8.75 8.64 10.22
N VAL A 53 9.21 8.38 9.00
CA VAL A 53 10.56 7.87 8.69
C VAL A 53 11.27 8.75 7.65
N ALA A 54 12.59 8.57 7.51
CA ALA A 54 13.33 9.22 6.44
C ALA A 54 12.91 8.70 5.05
N ASN A 55 12.98 9.57 4.02
CA ASN A 55 12.64 9.21 2.63
C ASN A 55 13.45 7.99 2.12
N GLY A 56 14.74 7.90 2.49
CA GLY A 56 15.58 6.75 2.16
C GLY A 56 15.12 5.44 2.81
N THR A 57 14.60 5.52 4.04
CA THR A 57 14.02 4.38 4.77
C THR A 57 12.72 3.93 4.13
N ALA A 58 11.83 4.87 3.78
CA ALA A 58 10.60 4.56 3.05
C ALA A 58 10.88 3.89 1.70
N LYS A 59 11.83 4.42 0.90
CA LYS A 59 12.26 3.80 -0.36
C LYS A 59 12.80 2.38 -0.16
N SER A 60 13.56 2.17 0.91
CA SER A 60 14.09 0.84 1.26
C SER A 60 12.95 -0.13 1.59
N HIS A 61 11.97 0.29 2.40
CA HIS A 61 10.80 -0.53 2.69
C HIS A 61 9.96 -0.83 1.45
N ILE A 62 9.70 0.17 0.58
CA ILE A 62 9.01 -0.03 -0.70
C ILE A 62 9.73 -1.08 -1.55
N ARG A 63 11.06 -1.00 -1.64
CA ARG A 63 11.87 -1.97 -2.40
C ARG A 63 11.77 -3.38 -1.82
N LEU A 64 11.78 -3.51 -0.49
CA LEU A 64 11.63 -4.81 0.19
C LEU A 64 10.24 -5.40 -0.05
N VAL A 65 9.18 -4.59 0.06
CA VAL A 65 7.80 -4.97 -0.27
C VAL A 65 7.75 -5.47 -1.72
N TYR A 66 8.27 -4.69 -2.67
CA TYR A 66 8.26 -5.05 -4.09
C TYR A 66 8.98 -6.37 -4.34
N LYS A 67 10.15 -6.56 -3.71
CA LYS A 67 10.92 -7.80 -3.79
C LYS A 67 10.16 -9.00 -3.22
N LYS A 68 9.49 -8.85 -2.07
CA LYS A 68 8.68 -9.92 -1.46
C LYS A 68 7.43 -10.24 -2.27
N LEU A 69 6.83 -9.23 -2.90
CA LEU A 69 5.68 -9.42 -3.77
C LEU A 69 6.07 -9.96 -5.15
N GLY A 70 7.34 -9.87 -5.53
CA GLY A 70 7.80 -10.22 -6.87
C GLY A 70 7.31 -9.24 -7.94
N VAL A 71 7.11 -7.97 -7.56
CA VAL A 71 6.67 -6.90 -8.48
C VAL A 71 7.81 -5.93 -8.70
N HIS A 72 7.91 -5.38 -9.91
CA HIS A 72 8.96 -4.43 -10.26
C HIS A 72 8.41 -3.01 -10.46
N SER A 73 7.11 -2.88 -10.68
CA SER A 73 6.43 -1.62 -10.94
C SER A 73 5.24 -1.39 -10.03
N ARG A 74 4.82 -0.13 -9.92
CA ARG A 74 3.53 0.21 -9.32
C ARG A 74 2.40 -0.49 -10.08
N ASP A 75 2.48 -0.63 -11.39
CA ASP A 75 1.43 -1.28 -12.18
C ASP A 75 1.24 -2.76 -11.80
N GLU A 76 2.32 -3.52 -11.77
CA GLU A 76 2.32 -4.92 -11.34
C GLU A 76 1.77 -5.10 -9.92
N LEU A 77 1.97 -4.11 -9.04
CA LEU A 77 1.37 -4.11 -7.71
C LEU A 77 -0.15 -4.08 -7.78
N PHE A 78 -0.73 -3.18 -8.58
CA PHE A 78 -2.18 -3.06 -8.75
C PHE A 78 -2.76 -4.29 -9.44
N GLU A 79 -2.09 -4.80 -10.49
CA GLU A 79 -2.47 -6.03 -11.19
C GLU A 79 -2.49 -7.23 -10.24
N LYS A 80 -1.42 -7.39 -9.44
CA LYS A 80 -1.29 -8.50 -8.48
C LYS A 80 -2.35 -8.48 -7.38
N LEU A 81 -2.90 -7.31 -7.06
CA LEU A 81 -4.02 -7.19 -6.11
C LEU A 81 -5.39 -7.15 -6.81
N GLY A 82 -5.44 -7.07 -8.14
CA GLY A 82 -6.67 -6.85 -8.89
C GLY A 82 -7.41 -5.62 -8.38
N ILE A 83 -6.67 -4.52 -8.18
CA ILE A 83 -7.22 -3.21 -7.80
C ILE A 83 -7.04 -2.31 -9.01
N GLU A 84 -8.12 -1.67 -9.45
CA GLU A 84 -8.04 -0.67 -10.52
C GLU A 84 -7.26 0.54 -10.01
N ARG A 85 -6.34 1.05 -10.83
CA ARG A 85 -5.57 2.23 -10.47
C ARG A 85 -6.55 3.40 -10.42
N GLU A 86 -6.82 3.91 -9.23
CA GLU A 86 -7.40 5.24 -9.13
C GLU A 86 -6.32 6.22 -9.64
N GLU A 87 -6.53 6.76 -10.85
CA GLU A 87 -5.64 7.75 -11.46
C GLU A 87 -5.64 9.01 -10.59
N ASN A 88 -4.82 9.03 -9.55
CA ASN A 88 -4.52 10.25 -8.82
C ASN A 88 -3.61 11.11 -9.71
N LYS A 89 -4.28 11.96 -10.50
CA LYS A 89 -3.71 12.92 -11.44
C LYS A 89 -3.05 14.04 -10.63
N GLY A 90 -1.77 13.86 -10.32
CA GLY A 90 -0.86 14.92 -9.84
C GLY A 90 -0.32 15.74 -11.00
#